data_AF-A0A7C1J1K4-F1
#
_entry.id   AF-A0A7C1J1K4-F1
#
_cell.length_a   1.000
_cell.length_b   1.000
_cell.length_c   1.000
_cell.angle_alpha   90.00
_cell.angle_beta   90.00
_cell.angle_gamma   90.00
#
_symmetry.space_group_name_H-M   'P 1'
#
loop_
_entity.id
_entity.type
_entity.pdbx_description
1 polymer ?
#
loop_
_entity_poly.entity_id
_entity_poly.type
_entity_poly.pdbx_seq_one_letter_code
_entity_poly.pdbx_strand_id
1 'polypeptide(L)'
;MEPTSPKGKDLQRDARFSLHCALENSEGGQGEFYVTGRAKLNTDPAIRAEAVAASSYTPKERYILFVLEVVSAFMNVYSADGPNVQRWPERAASSA
;
A
#
# COMPACT_ATOMS: atom_id res chain seq x y z
N MET A 1 13.05 0.02 -2.58
CA MET A 1 13.39 -1.11 -1.67
C MET A 1 14.75 -1.67 -2.07
N GLU A 2 15.59 -2.14 -1.14
CA GLU A 2 16.83 -2.83 -1.53
C GLU A 2 16.51 -4.11 -2.34
N PRO A 3 17.22 -4.40 -3.46
CA PRO A 3 16.96 -5.58 -4.30
C PRO A 3 17.06 -6.92 -3.56
N THR A 4 17.89 -6.97 -2.52
CA THR A 4 18.15 -8.16 -1.72
C THR A 4 17.13 -8.34 -0.58
N SER A 5 16.19 -7.42 -0.42
CA SER A 5 15.21 -7.45 0.67
C SER A 5 14.37 -8.74 0.63
N PRO A 6 14.25 -9.47 1.75
CA PRO A 6 13.36 -10.63 1.86
C PRO A 6 11.91 -10.28 1.48
N LYS A 7 11.41 -9.12 1.93
CA LYS A 7 10.08 -8.60 1.56
C LYS A 7 9.93 -8.44 0.05
N GLY A 8 10.96 -7.93 -0.63
CA GLY A 8 10.94 -7.76 -2.08
C GLY A 8 10.92 -9.09 -2.82
N LYS A 9 11.63 -10.10 -2.30
CA LYS A 9 11.59 -11.47 -2.83
C LYS A 9 10.23 -12.13 -2.59
N ASP A 10 9.65 -11.94 -1.42
CA ASP A 10 8.32 -12.46 -1.10
C ASP A 10 7.25 -11.87 -2.03
N LEU A 11 7.27 -10.55 -2.26
CA LEU A 11 6.33 -9.89 -3.19
C LEU A 11 6.51 -10.33 -4.65
N GLN A 12 7.72 -10.71 -5.06
CA GLN A 12 7.96 -11.30 -6.39
C GLN A 12 7.43 -12.73 -6.50
N ARG A 13 7.51 -13.52 -5.43
CA ARG A 13 6.97 -14.89 -5.37
C ARG A 13 5.44 -14.88 -5.29
N ASP A 14 4.89 -14.01 -4.45
CA ASP A 14 3.46 -13.84 -4.22
C ASP A 14 3.15 -12.34 -4.09
N ALA A 15 2.46 -11.81 -5.09
CA ALA A 15 2.16 -10.40 -5.18
C ALA A 15 1.21 -9.88 -4.08
N ARG A 16 0.55 -10.76 -3.33
CA ARG A 16 -0.43 -10.33 -2.33
C ARG A 16 0.23 -9.57 -1.18
N PHE A 17 -0.33 -8.44 -0.82
CA PHE A 17 0.11 -7.66 0.33
C PHE A 17 -1.05 -7.31 1.25
N SER A 18 -0.72 -6.93 2.48
CA SER A 18 -1.62 -6.26 3.41
C SER A 18 -0.85 -5.15 4.10
N LEU A 19 -1.43 -3.96 4.15
CA LEU A 19 -0.91 -2.79 4.84
C LEU A 19 -1.87 -2.41 5.97
N HIS A 20 -1.31 -2.14 7.14
CA HIS A 20 -2.01 -1.56 8.28
C HIS A 20 -1.41 -0.19 8.56
N CYS A 21 -2.25 0.83 8.70
CA CYS A 21 -1.82 2.19 8.94
C CYS A 21 -2.76 2.86 9.96
N ALA A 22 -2.19 3.44 11.01
CA ALA A 22 -2.90 4.38 11.86
C ALA A 22 -2.84 5.78 11.22
N LEU A 23 -3.98 6.48 11.17
CA LEU A 23 -4.13 7.69 10.35
C LEU A 23 -3.50 8.95 10.94
N GLU A 24 -3.64 9.17 12.25
CA GLU A 24 -3.17 10.38 12.93
C GLU A 24 -1.91 10.11 13.76
N ASN A 25 -1.95 9.06 14.57
CA ASN A 25 -0.89 8.66 15.47
C ASN A 25 -1.04 7.18 15.84
N SER A 26 -0.05 6.63 16.55
CA SER A 26 -0.09 5.25 17.04
C SER A 26 -1.14 5.00 18.14
N GLU A 27 -1.87 6.03 18.58
CA GLU A 27 -2.95 5.92 19.57
C GLU A 27 -4.29 5.54 18.94
N GLY A 28 -4.40 5.58 17.60
CA GLY A 28 -5.56 5.05 16.86
C GLY A 28 -6.80 5.96 16.85
N GLY A 29 -6.67 7.23 17.25
CA GLY A 29 -7.80 8.14 17.47
C GLY A 29 -8.68 8.40 16.24
N GLN A 30 -8.10 8.67 15.07
CA GLN A 30 -8.85 8.83 13.82
C GLN A 30 -9.19 7.50 13.13
N GLY A 31 -8.91 6.38 13.79
CA GLY A 31 -9.07 5.05 13.27
C GLY A 31 -7.85 4.50 12.52
N GLU A 32 -8.05 3.31 11.98
CA GLU A 32 -7.04 2.53 11.28
C GLU A 32 -7.54 2.15 9.90
N PHE A 33 -6.64 2.18 8.91
CA PHE A 33 -6.86 1.57 7.61
C PHE A 33 -6.15 0.23 7.50
N TYR A 34 -6.87 -0.73 6.96
CA TYR A 34 -6.35 -1.99 6.47
C TYR A 34 -6.58 -2.06 4.96
N VAL A 35 -5.50 -2.23 4.21
CA VAL A 35 -5.54 -2.27 2.75
C VAL A 35 -4.92 -3.57 2.27
N THR A 36 -5.63 -4.30 1.41
CA THR A 36 -5.09 -5.48 0.74
C THR A 36 -5.00 -5.25 -0.75
N GLY A 37 -4.05 -5.91 -1.39
CA GLY A 37 -3.86 -5.72 -2.81
C GLY A 37 -2.82 -6.62 -3.45
N ARG A 38 -2.37 -6.22 -4.64
CA ARG A 38 -1.31 -6.90 -5.39
C ARG A 38 -0.18 -5.93 -5.72
N ALA A 39 1.04 -6.35 -5.44
CA ALA A 39 2.25 -5.63 -5.80
C ALA A 39 2.72 -6.03 -7.20
N LYS A 40 3.14 -5.05 -8.00
CA LYS A 40 3.78 -5.27 -9.30
C LYS A 40 5.16 -4.66 -9.27
N LEU A 41 6.20 -5.47 -9.51
CA LEU A 41 7.54 -4.94 -9.74
C LEU A 41 7.49 -4.05 -10.98
N ASN A 42 7.97 -2.83 -10.87
CA ASN A 42 7.89 -1.84 -11.94
C ASN A 42 9.29 -1.29 -12.26
N THR A 43 9.63 -1.27 -13.54
CA THR A 43 10.91 -0.80 -14.08
C THR A 43 10.75 0.37 -15.05
N ASP A 44 9.55 0.94 -15.15
CA ASP A 44 9.27 2.08 -16.02
C ASP A 44 9.95 3.35 -15.47
N PRO A 45 10.86 3.99 -16.21
CA PRO A 45 11.53 5.21 -15.78
C PRO A 45 10.56 6.37 -15.48
N ALA A 46 9.41 6.46 -16.17
CA ALA A 46 8.43 7.51 -15.94
C ALA A 46 7.75 7.34 -14.57
N ILE A 47 7.28 6.12 -14.27
CA ILE A 47 6.73 5.77 -12.95
C ILE A 47 7.77 5.95 -11.85
N ARG A 48 9.03 5.61 -12.13
CA ARG A 48 10.12 5.85 -11.19
C ARG A 48 10.33 7.35 -10.92
N ALA A 49 10.29 8.19 -11.95
CA ALA A 49 10.42 9.64 -11.79
C ALA A 49 9.29 10.23 -10.95
N GLU A 50 8.04 9.80 -11.17
CA GLU A 50 6.89 10.18 -10.34
C GLU A 50 7.08 9.78 -8.87
N ALA A 51 7.49 8.53 -8.63
CA ALA A 51 7.74 8.04 -7.28
C ALA A 51 8.87 8.80 -6.57
N VAL A 52 9.95 9.15 -7.30
CA VAL A 52 11.05 9.97 -6.76
C VAL A 52 10.55 11.37 -6.40
N ALA A 53 9.77 12.00 -7.26
CA ALA A 53 9.23 13.35 -7.03
C ALA A 53 8.28 13.40 -5.82
N ALA A 54 7.50 12.34 -5.59
CA ALA A 54 6.59 12.24 -4.45
C ALA A 54 7.26 11.79 -3.13
N SER A 55 8.51 11.32 -3.18
CA SER A 55 9.21 10.79 -2.01
C SER A 55 9.79 11.90 -1.13
N SER A 56 9.71 11.75 0.19
CA SER A 56 10.36 12.67 1.16
C SER A 56 11.88 12.52 1.26
N TYR A 57 12.46 11.61 0.48
CA TYR A 57 13.90 11.34 0.41
C TYR A 57 14.26 10.93 -1.01
N THR A 58 15.53 11.07 -1.39
CA THR A 58 16.03 10.60 -2.68
C THR A 58 16.27 9.07 -2.63
N PRO A 59 15.50 8.26 -3.37
CA PRO A 59 15.75 6.82 -3.46
C PRO A 59 17.11 6.55 -4.13
N LYS A 60 17.87 5.59 -3.61
CA LYS A 60 19.16 5.21 -4.20
C LYS A 60 18.92 4.50 -5.53
N GLU A 61 19.83 4.68 -6.48
CA GLU A 61 19.64 4.15 -7.84
C GLU A 61 19.35 2.65 -7.88
N ARG A 62 20.08 1.89 -7.06
CA ARG A 62 19.91 0.43 -6.91
C ARG A 62 18.55 -0.02 -6.36
N TYR A 63 17.70 0.87 -5.86
CA TYR A 63 16.43 0.46 -5.27
C TYR A 63 15.45 -0.02 -6.35
N ILE A 64 14.82 -1.17 -6.10
CA ILE A 64 13.67 -1.65 -6.87
C ILE A 64 12.38 -0.98 -6.40
N LEU A 65 11.43 -0.85 -7.32
CA LEU A 65 10.13 -0.19 -7.13
C LEU A 65 9.00 -1.20 -7.32
N PHE A 66 8.04 -1.21 -6.40
CA PHE A 66 6.76 -1.90 -6.57
C PHE A 66 5.64 -0.87 -6.61
N VAL A 67 4.72 -1.05 -7.54
CA VAL A 67 3.42 -0.36 -7.54
C VAL A 67 2.42 -1.26 -6.83
N LEU A 68 1.67 -0.70 -5.87
CA LEU A 68 0.69 -1.43 -5.08
C LEU A 68 -0.71 -1.12 -5.61
N GLU A 69 -1.32 -2.10 -6.26
CA GLU A 69 -2.71 -2.04 -6.69
C GLU A 69 -3.61 -2.44 -5.52
N VAL A 70 -4.44 -1.51 -5.05
CA VAL A 70 -5.38 -1.75 -3.96
C VAL A 70 -6.57 -2.56 -4.47
N VAL A 71 -6.78 -3.73 -3.87
CA VAL A 71 -7.92 -4.61 -4.17
C VAL A 71 -9.05 -4.36 -3.18
N SER A 72 -8.75 -4.19 -1.88
CA SER A 72 -9.78 -3.87 -0.89
C SER A 72 -9.24 -2.95 0.18
N ALA A 73 -10.14 -2.17 0.78
CA ALA A 73 -9.84 -1.35 1.94
C ALA A 73 -10.91 -1.54 3.02
N PHE A 74 -10.47 -1.52 4.26
CA PHE A 74 -11.28 -1.52 5.45
C PHE A 74 -10.78 -0.41 6.36
N MET A 75 -11.70 0.37 6.91
CA MET A 75 -11.41 1.36 7.94
C MET A 75 -12.25 1.07 9.17
N ASN A 76 -11.67 1.27 10.34
CA ASN A 76 -12.42 1.28 11.58
C ASN A 76 -12.10 2.54 12.37
N VAL A 77 -13.13 3.29 12.75
CA VAL A 77 -13.03 4.42 13.68
C VAL A 77 -13.65 4.00 15.01
N TYR A 78 -12.89 4.10 16.09
CA TYR A 78 -13.39 3.81 17.42
C TYR A 78 -14.08 5.07 17.99
N SER A 79 -15.39 5.02 18.23
CA SER A 79 -16.14 6.10 18.90
C SER A 79 -16.71 5.62 20.24
N ALA A 80 -17.27 6.55 21.02
CA ALA A 80 -17.95 6.23 22.27
C ALA A 80 -19.14 5.26 22.09
N ASP A 81 -19.73 5.24 20.89
CA ASP A 81 -20.86 4.37 20.53
C ASP A 81 -20.41 3.00 19.99
N GLY A 82 -19.09 2.77 19.87
CA GLY A 82 -18.49 1.54 19.36
C GLY A 82 -17.73 1.72 18.04
N PRO A 83 -17.30 0.62 17.40
CA PRO A 83 -16.56 0.67 16.14
C PRO A 83 -17.45 1.08 14.96
N ASN A 84 -17.05 2.14 14.24
CA ASN A 84 -17.66 2.56 12.99
C ASN A 84 -16.82 2.07 11.81
N VAL A 85 -17.30 0.99 11.18
CA VAL A 85 -16.59 0.27 10.12
C VAL A 85 -17.02 0.75 8.74
N GLN A 86 -16.04 1.07 7.89
CA GLN A 86 -16.24 1.30 6.46
C GLN A 86 -15.46 0.26 5.65
N ARG A 87 -16.07 -0.21 4.55
CA ARG A 87 -15.47 -1.21 3.65
C ARG A 87 -15.62 -0.78 2.20
N TRP A 88 -14.53 -0.90 1.46
CA TRP A 88 -14.51 -0.73 0.02
C TRP A 88 -14.12 -2.06 -0.62
N PRO A 89 -15.06 -2.73 -1.31
CA PRO A 89 -14.81 -4.01 -1.95
C PRO A 89 -13.94 -3.84 -3.20
N GLU A 90 -13.51 -4.98 -3.73
CA GLU A 90 -12.87 -5.08 -5.05
C GLU A 90 -13.70 -4.33 -6.09
N ARG A 91 -13.08 -3.35 -6.73
CA ARG A 91 -13.67 -2.73 -7.92
C ARG A 91 -13.65 -3.83 -8.98
N ALA A 92 -14.81 -4.41 -9.29
CA ALA A 92 -14.93 -5.37 -10.39
C ALA A 92 -14.26 -4.77 -11.62
N ALA A 93 -13.33 -5.51 -12.23
CA ALA A 93 -12.64 -5.04 -13.42
C ALA A 93 -13.71 -4.65 -14.45
N SER A 94 -13.71 -3.37 -14.85
CA SER A 94 -14.50 -2.96 -16.00
C SER A 94 -13.89 -3.64 -17.21
N SER A 95 -14.49 -4.73 -17.66
CA SER A 95 -14.20 -5.33 -18.96
C SER A 95 -14.61 -4.32 -20.03
N ALA A 96 -13.62 -3.74 -20.71
CA ALA A 96 -13.75 -2.96 -21.92
C ALA A 96 -12.77 -3.50 -22.95
#